data_AF-A0A9P0PKC0-F1
#
_entry.id   AF-A0A9P0PKC0-F1
#
_cell.length_a   1.000
_cell.length_b   1.000
_cell.length_c   1.000
_cell.angle_alpha   90.00
_cell.angle_beta   90.00
_cell.angle_gamma   90.00
#
_symmetry.space_group_name_H-M   'P 1'
#
loop_
_entity.id
_entity.type
_entity.pdbx_description
1 polymer ?
#
loop_
_entity_poly.entity_id
_entity_poly.type
_entity_poly.pdbx_seq_one_letter_code
_entity_poly.pdbx_strand_id
1 'polypeptide(L)' 'MPTEYKRKGSVCRGEWSEQDLQQAIEAVQKGRVGVREAVRSFGVSYTTLRRRLRSGNQKASVGTIIYFRTRKRS' A
#
# COMPACT_ATOMS: atom_id res chain seq x y z
N MET A 1 -0.79 -17.11 -32.67
CA MET A 1 -1.03 -17.84 -31.40
C MET A 1 -1.41 -16.81 -30.35
N PRO A 2 -2.62 -16.86 -29.75
CA PRO A 2 -2.96 -15.96 -28.65
C PRO A 2 -2.17 -16.37 -27.41
N THR A 3 -1.35 -15.46 -26.88
CA THR A 3 -0.65 -15.68 -25.61
C THR A 3 -1.58 -15.33 -24.45
N GLU A 4 -2.24 -16.33 -23.85
CA GLU A 4 -3.02 -16.12 -22.63
C GLU A 4 -2.07 -15.89 -21.44
N TYR A 5 -1.71 -14.63 -21.22
CA TYR A 5 -0.88 -14.25 -20.08
C TYR A 5 -1.74 -14.15 -18.82
N LYS A 6 -1.87 -15.26 -18.09
CA LYS A 6 -2.39 -15.25 -16.71
C LYS A 6 -1.37 -14.55 -15.83
N ARG A 7 -1.64 -13.31 -15.47
CA ARG A 7 -0.88 -12.63 -14.43
C ARG A 7 -0.95 -13.51 -13.19
N LYS A 8 0.18 -13.80 -12.53
CA LYS A 8 0.17 -14.37 -11.18
C LYS A 8 -0.77 -13.48 -10.37
N GLY A 9 -1.93 -14.03 -10.00
CA GLY A 9 -2.99 -13.31 -9.33
C GLY A 9 -2.37 -12.50 -8.21
N SER A 10 -2.80 -11.24 -8.06
CA SER A 10 -2.32 -10.26 -7.07
C SER A 10 -1.74 -10.97 -5.85
N VAL A 11 -0.43 -11.23 -5.85
CA VAL A 11 0.24 -11.83 -4.69
C VAL A 11 -0.09 -10.89 -3.55
N CYS A 12 -0.80 -11.38 -2.54
CA CYS A 12 -1.27 -10.59 -1.40
C CYS A 12 -0.10 -9.74 -0.93
N ARG A 13 -0.12 -8.46 -1.27
CA ARG A 13 1.05 -7.59 -1.27
C ARG A 13 1.32 -7.14 0.16
N GLY A 14 1.73 -8.09 0.99
CA GLY A 14 1.70 -8.00 2.44
C GLY A 14 0.25 -7.93 2.94
N GLU A 15 -0.15 -8.88 3.76
CA GLU A 15 -1.38 -8.80 4.54
C GLU A 15 -1.15 -7.81 5.69
N TRP A 16 -1.18 -6.51 5.40
CA TRP A 16 -1.21 -5.47 6.43
C TRP A 16 -2.63 -4.95 6.55
N SER A 17 -3.12 -4.81 7.79
CA SER A 17 -4.43 -4.23 8.03
C SER A 17 -4.41 -2.72 7.72
N GLU A 18 -5.56 -2.18 7.35
CA GLU A 18 -5.73 -0.73 7.20
C GLU A 18 -5.46 0.00 8.53
N GLN A 19 -5.82 -0.64 9.64
CA GLN A 19 -5.58 -0.14 11.00
C GLN A 19 -4.09 -0.03 11.30
N ASP A 20 -3.28 -1.02 10.91
CA ASP A 20 -1.83 -1.01 11.12
C ASP A 20 -1.16 0.09 10.30
N LEU A 21 -1.64 0.30 9.07
CA LEU A 21 -1.15 1.38 8.21
C LEU A 21 -1.47 2.76 8.81
N GLN A 22 -2.68 2.94 9.33
CA GLN A 22 -3.10 4.20 9.93
C GLN A 22 -2.29 4.51 11.19
N GLN A 23 -2.12 3.53 12.09
CA GLN A 23 -1.31 3.66 13.30
C GLN A 23 0.16 3.96 12.97
N ALA A 24 0.73 3.28 11.96
CA ALA A 24 2.09 3.52 11.51
C ALA A 24 2.30 4.95 10.99
N ILE A 25 1.34 5.49 10.24
CA ILE A 25 1.42 6.85 9.71
C ILE A 25 1.30 7.88 10.83
N GLU A 26 0.35 7.68 11.75
CA GLU A 26 0.15 8.57 12.89
C GLU A 26 1.41 8.61 13.79
N ALA A 27 2.02 7.45 14.07
CA ALA A 27 3.21 7.36 14.89
C ALA A 27 4.42 8.08 14.25
N VAL A 28 4.55 7.99 12.92
CA VAL A 28 5.59 8.71 12.15
C VAL A 28 5.31 10.21 12.09
N GLN A 29 4.07 10.64 11.88
CA GLN A 29 3.70 12.06 11.84
C GLN A 29 3.92 12.74 13.20
N LYS A 30 3.63 12.04 14.30
CA LYS A 30 3.89 12.49 15.66
C LYS A 30 5.39 12.49 16.01
N GLY A 31 6.26 11.98 15.13
CA GLY A 31 7.70 11.86 15.39
C GLY A 31 8.07 10.86 16.49
N ARG A 32 7.14 9.99 16.91
CA ARG A 32 7.38 9.01 17.98
C ARG A 32 8.33 7.90 17.54
N VAL A 33 8.25 7.52 16.27
CA VAL A 33 9.05 6.44 15.68
C VAL A 33 9.49 6.82 14.26
N GLY A 34 10.67 6.37 13.86
CA GLY A 34 11.14 6.51 12.49
C GLY A 34 10.40 5.59 11.52
N VAL A 35 10.43 5.90 10.22
CA VAL A 35 9.73 5.12 9.18
C VAL A 35 10.13 3.64 9.19
N ARG A 36 11.41 3.33 9.43
CA ARG A 36 11.90 1.94 9.49
C ARG A 36 11.41 1.21 10.75
N GLU A 37 11.22 1.94 11.84
CA GLU A 37 10.78 1.37 13.10
C GLU A 37 9.28 1.10 13.07
N ALA A 38 8.48 2.03 12.52
CA ALA A 38 7.06 1.81 12.27
C ALA A 38 6.80 0.55 11.40
N VAL A 39 7.64 0.30 10.40
CA VAL A 39 7.56 -0.92 9.57
C VAL A 39 7.74 -2.20 10.40
N ARG A 40 8.64 -2.18 11.38
CA ARG A 40 8.89 -3.34 12.25
C ARG A 40 7.79 -3.50 13.30
N SER A 41 7.33 -2.40 13.88
CA SER A 41 6.31 -2.43 14.94
C SER A 41 4.91 -2.77 14.45
N PHE A 42 4.53 -2.30 13.25
CA PHE A 42 3.18 -2.47 12.71
C PHE A 42 3.10 -3.50 11.58
N GLY A 43 4.21 -4.14 11.18
CA GLY A 43 4.23 -5.14 10.11
C GLY A 43 3.89 -4.61 8.71
N VAL A 44 3.84 -3.29 8.53
CA VAL A 44 3.50 -2.64 7.25
C VAL A 44 4.71 -2.56 6.33
N SER A 45 4.53 -2.75 5.03
CA SER A 45 5.66 -2.63 4.08
C SER A 45 6.21 -1.20 4.01
N TYR A 46 7.54 -1.05 4.07
CA TYR A 46 8.25 0.23 3.92
C TYR A 46 7.84 1.01 2.67
N THR A 47 7.71 0.31 1.53
CA THR A 47 7.34 0.95 0.25
C THR A 47 5.92 1.49 0.28
N THR A 48 5.00 0.77 0.92
CA THR A 48 3.62 1.22 1.14
C THR A 48 3.62 2.45 2.04
N LEU A 49 4.25 2.37 3.22
CA LEU A 49 4.27 3.45 4.21
C LEU A 49 4.86 4.74 3.62
N ARG A 50 6.04 4.65 2.98
CA ARG A 50 6.70 5.81 2.36
C ARG A 50 5.89 6.44 1.24
N ARG A 51 5.22 5.62 0.42
CA ARG A 51 4.34 6.12 -0.66
C ARG A 51 3.14 6.88 -0.08
N ARG A 52 2.57 6.39 1.02
CA ARG A 52 1.42 7.04 1.69
C ARG A 52 1.82 8.37 2.33
N LEU A 53 2.95 8.39 3.04
CA LEU A 53 3.51 9.62 3.62
C LEU A 53 3.76 10.71 2.56
N ARG A 54 4.23 10.33 1.36
CA ARG A 54 4.49 11.27 0.28
C ARG A 54 3.23 11.74 -0.46
N SER A 55 2.21 10.88 -0.58
CA SER A 55 1.02 11.17 -1.37
C SER A 55 -0.16 11.72 -0.56
N GLY A 56 -0.10 11.69 0.78
CA GLY A 56 -1.18 12.15 1.68
C GLY A 56 -2.49 11.37 1.54
N ASN A 57 -2.53 10.34 0.69
CA ASN A 57 -3.74 9.62 0.34
C ASN A 57 -3.79 8.33 1.17
N GLN A 58 -4.44 8.42 2.34
CA GLN A 58 -4.97 7.28 3.07
C GLN A 58 -6.09 6.72 2.17
N LYS A 59 -5.88 5.63 1.44
CA LYS A 59 -6.97 5.08 0.63
C LYS A 59 -7.97 4.47 1.60
N ALA A 60 -9.10 5.16 1.75
CA ALA A 60 -10.27 4.68 2.45
C ALA A 60 -10.64 3.28 1.98
N SER A 61 -10.80 2.38 2.95
CA SER A 61 -11.78 1.32 3.06
C SER A 61 -12.09 0.52 1.79
N VAL A 62 -11.90 -0.79 1.93
CA VAL A 62 -12.47 -1.91 1.15
C VAL A 62 -12.09 -2.05 -0.32
N GLY A 63 -11.44 -3.19 -0.61
CA GLY A 63 -11.66 -3.93 -1.85
C GLY A 63 -11.30 -3.24 -3.16
N THR A 64 -10.12 -2.61 -3.28
CA THR A 64 -9.65 -2.24 -4.62
C THR A 64 -9.08 -3.47 -5.34
N ILE A 65 -9.95 -4.23 -5.98
CA ILE A 65 -9.57 -5.06 -7.13
C ILE A 65 -8.83 -4.14 -8.10
N ILE A 66 -7.58 -4.47 -8.41
CA ILE A 66 -6.71 -3.72 -9.30
C ILE A 66 -7.25 -3.87 -10.73
N TYR A 67 -8.32 -3.18 -11.09
CA TYR A 67 -8.63 -2.92 -12.48
C TYR A 67 -7.63 -1.88 -12.97
N PHE A 68 -6.69 -2.36 -13.78
CA PHE A 68 -5.93 -1.63 -14.77
C PHE A 68 -6.48 -0.23 -15.06
N ARG A 69 -5.72 0.79 -14.66
CA ARG A 69 -5.88 2.15 -15.17
C ARG A 69 -5.37 2.18 -16.61
N THR A 70 -6.25 1.92 -17.58
CA THR A 70 -5.97 2.14 -19.00
C THR A 70 -6.05 3.64 -19.29
N ARG A 71 -4.90 4.30 -19.44
CA ARG A 71 -4.86 5.61 -20.11
C ARG A 71 -5.16 5.37 -21.59
N LYS A 72 -6.34 5.76 -22.06
CA LYS A 72 -6.58 6.00 -23.50
C LYS A 72 -6.14 7.44 -23.77
N ARG A 73 -5.00 7.60 -24.43
CA ARG A 73 -4.59 8.88 -25.00
C ARG A 73 -5.31 8.96 -26.35
N SER A 74 -6.22 9.93 -26.48
CA SER A 74 -6.76 10.39 -27.78
C SER A 74 -6.16 11.75 -28.07
#